data_AF-A0A7V4IE41-F1
#
_entry.id   AF-A0A7V4IE41-F1
#
_cell.length_a   1.000
_cell.length_b   1.000
_cell.length_c   1.000
_cell.angle_alpha   90.00
_cell.angle_beta   90.00
_cell.angle_gamma   90.00
#
_symmetry.space_group_name_H-M   'P 1'
#
loop_
_entity.id
_entity.type
_entity.pdbx_description
1 polymer ?
#
loop_
_entity_poly.entity_id
_entity_poly.type
_entity_poly.pdbx_seq_one_letter_code
_entity_poly.pdbx_strand_id
1 'polypeptide(L)'
;MKAGLKRLFRWEHFTSSIVSACLVAGFGLAATRSSAQNTPANVPEPRVETFKRFVANPPSYQMIAEFCRFPDGKPEGTTDCKFILLRYQPDGFYFREGIALQDLTDLTRPVPGGRWAGRAGEYYWDVGLDGMTLATGTNADSRVAQAVELVMAIHASPLMHLGVNGSLPGSLAWDGHQLRRFTNRFGVAIEGDLTVGADTQPHRLNLRVTTEERIVPWEITYDYHKTPALPDYLPSRISIWFRRTDTPRLGYIIRLLEVRILDQPLPVEMFLIGGATNRIPHHLLVTPPGTWSRNPQQSAMTRVVEPSDSSPQRRNLVLTLFVAANVALVSALLIRARLRRAASLPPG
;
A
#
# COMPACT_ATOMS: atom_id res chain seq x y z
N MET A 1 9.17 -44.30 25.49
CA MET A 1 8.31 -45.12 24.61
C MET A 1 6.95 -45.28 25.26
N LYS A 2 5.87 -44.83 24.59
CA LYS A 2 4.42 -45.14 24.81
C LYS A 2 3.88 -44.80 26.21
N ALA A 3 2.66 -44.31 26.44
CA ALA A 3 1.54 -43.79 25.68
C ALA A 3 0.74 -42.99 26.74
N GLY A 4 0.16 -41.85 26.42
CA GLY A 4 -1.26 -41.81 26.10
C GLY A 4 -2.05 -41.10 27.20
N LEU A 5 -2.67 -39.97 26.84
CA LEU A 5 -3.87 -39.50 27.52
C LEU A 5 -4.82 -38.92 26.47
N LYS A 6 -5.74 -39.78 26.03
CA LYS A 6 -6.99 -39.42 25.35
C LYS A 6 -8.02 -39.07 26.43
N ARG A 7 -8.65 -37.89 26.36
CA ARG A 7 -10.04 -37.62 26.77
C ARG A 7 -10.47 -36.33 26.05
N LEU A 8 -11.35 -36.43 25.05
CA LEU A 8 -12.83 -36.43 25.14
C LEU A 8 -13.38 -35.00 25.19
N PHE A 9 -13.80 -34.49 24.04
CA PHE A 9 -14.91 -33.54 23.97
C PHE A 9 -16.01 -34.17 23.11
N ARG A 10 -17.09 -34.54 23.81
CA ARG A 10 -18.41 -34.86 23.23
C ARG A 10 -18.97 -33.60 22.58
N TRP A 11 -19.44 -33.73 21.35
CA TRP A 11 -20.44 -32.82 20.78
C TRP A 11 -21.73 -33.62 20.68
N GLU A 12 -22.71 -33.24 21.50
CA GLU A 12 -24.06 -33.78 21.44
C GLU A 12 -24.93 -32.91 20.51
N HIS A 13 -25.88 -33.61 19.91
CA HIS A 13 -26.87 -33.18 18.95
C HIS A 13 -27.65 -31.91 19.35
N PHE A 14 -27.90 -31.04 18.38
CA PHE A 14 -29.13 -30.24 18.36
C PHE A 14 -29.75 -30.27 16.97
N THR A 15 -30.73 -31.16 16.82
CA THR A 15 -31.76 -31.13 15.78
C THR A 15 -32.88 -30.20 16.24
N SER A 16 -33.32 -29.25 15.41
CA SER A 16 -34.72 -28.86 15.40
C SER A 16 -35.10 -28.22 14.06
N SER A 17 -35.89 -28.97 13.31
CA SER A 17 -36.68 -28.53 12.17
C SER A 17 -37.91 -27.80 12.68
N ILE A 18 -38.27 -26.64 12.09
CA ILE A 18 -39.66 -26.19 12.07
C ILE A 18 -40.03 -25.77 10.64
N VAL A 19 -41.15 -26.36 10.22
CA VAL A 19 -41.86 -26.25 8.96
C VAL A 19 -42.81 -25.05 8.98
N SER A 20 -42.84 -24.33 7.86
CA SER A 20 -43.98 -23.74 7.14
C SER A 20 -45.23 -23.28 7.91
N ALA A 21 -45.61 -22.01 7.69
CA ALA A 21 -47.01 -21.63 7.52
C ALA A 21 -47.13 -20.41 6.60
N CYS A 22 -47.75 -20.62 5.44
CA CYS A 22 -48.31 -19.57 4.60
C CYS A 22 -49.54 -18.95 5.28
N LEU A 23 -49.73 -17.64 5.14
CA LEU A 23 -51.07 -17.05 5.14
C LEU A 23 -51.08 -15.78 4.27
N VAL A 24 -51.86 -15.89 3.21
CA VAL A 24 -52.24 -14.83 2.27
C VAL A 24 -53.57 -14.22 2.75
N ALA A 25 -53.59 -12.91 2.98
CA ALA A 25 -54.73 -12.00 2.88
C ALA A 25 -54.16 -10.60 3.24
N GLY A 26 -54.16 -9.56 2.40
CA GLY A 26 -55.20 -9.13 1.49
C GLY A 26 -55.83 -7.85 2.05
N PHE A 27 -55.15 -6.70 1.95
CA PHE A 27 -55.76 -5.38 2.22
C PHE A 27 -55.06 -4.25 1.46
N GLY A 28 -55.84 -3.51 0.69
CA GLY A 28 -55.75 -2.04 0.59
C GLY A 28 -54.65 -1.45 -0.29
N LEU A 29 -54.87 -1.40 -1.60
CA LEU A 29 -54.26 -0.39 -2.48
C LEU A 29 -54.82 1.00 -2.12
N ALA A 30 -54.22 1.64 -1.12
CA ALA A 30 -54.31 3.08 -0.93
C ALA A 30 -53.14 3.72 -1.67
N ALA A 31 -53.43 4.35 -2.81
CA ALA A 31 -52.48 5.18 -3.53
C ALA A 31 -52.17 6.43 -2.69
N THR A 32 -51.20 6.32 -1.78
CA THR A 32 -50.56 7.50 -1.20
C THR A 32 -49.73 8.14 -2.31
N ARG A 33 -50.19 9.30 -2.79
CA ARG A 33 -49.36 10.24 -3.54
C ARG A 33 -48.10 10.47 -2.73
N SER A 34 -46.99 9.86 -3.18
CA SER A 34 -45.65 10.22 -2.75
C SER A 34 -45.51 11.72 -3.03
N SER A 35 -45.61 12.49 -1.96
CA SER A 35 -44.98 13.79 -1.86
C SER A 35 -43.55 13.59 -2.32
N ALA A 36 -43.25 14.06 -3.54
CA ALA A 36 -41.89 14.29 -3.98
C ALA A 36 -41.30 15.29 -2.98
N GLN A 37 -40.68 14.74 -1.93
CA GLN A 37 -39.79 15.48 -1.07
C GLN A 37 -38.72 16.03 -2.00
N ASN A 38 -38.82 17.33 -2.27
CA ASN A 38 -37.73 18.18 -2.69
C ASN A 38 -36.52 17.78 -1.87
N THR A 39 -35.67 16.94 -2.43
CA THR A 39 -34.39 16.59 -1.83
C THR A 39 -33.61 17.90 -1.87
N PRO A 40 -33.27 18.51 -0.72
CA PRO A 40 -32.52 19.76 -0.73
C PRO A 40 -31.25 19.55 -1.55
N ALA A 41 -31.04 20.47 -2.50
CA ALA A 41 -29.89 20.48 -3.38
C ALA A 41 -28.60 20.23 -2.58
N ASN A 42 -27.84 19.21 -3.01
CA ASN A 42 -26.47 18.86 -2.60
C ASN A 42 -25.82 19.85 -1.63
N VAL A 43 -26.14 19.75 -0.34
CA VAL A 43 -25.28 20.35 0.68
C VAL A 43 -24.01 19.50 0.65
N PRO A 44 -22.85 20.07 0.32
CA PRO A 44 -21.60 19.32 0.31
C PRO A 44 -21.43 18.70 1.69
N GLU A 45 -21.25 17.38 1.70
CA GLU A 45 -21.07 16.62 2.93
C GLU A 45 -19.87 17.19 3.71
N PRO A 46 -19.99 17.39 5.05
CA PRO A 46 -18.86 17.87 5.84
C PRO A 46 -17.63 16.97 5.67
N ARG A 47 -16.44 17.56 5.53
CA ARG A 47 -15.18 16.81 5.30
C ARG A 47 -14.95 15.71 6.34
N VAL A 48 -15.33 15.96 7.59
CA VAL A 48 -15.25 14.97 8.67
C VAL A 48 -16.11 13.73 8.41
N GLU A 49 -17.30 13.86 7.82
CA GLU A 49 -18.18 12.72 7.53
C GLU A 49 -17.62 11.89 6.36
N THR A 50 -17.12 12.54 5.31
CA THR A 50 -16.43 11.85 4.20
C THR A 50 -15.19 11.13 4.68
N PHE A 51 -14.39 11.74 5.56
CA PHE A 51 -13.25 11.09 6.21
C PHE A 51 -13.69 9.86 7.02
N LYS A 52 -14.70 10.00 7.89
CA LYS A 52 -15.20 8.89 8.72
C LYS A 52 -15.70 7.73 7.85
N ARG A 53 -16.40 8.03 6.75
CA ARG A 53 -16.85 7.03 5.78
C ARG A 53 -15.65 6.34 5.11
N PHE A 54 -14.64 7.09 4.67
CA PHE A 54 -13.43 6.52 4.09
C PHE A 54 -12.72 5.60 5.08
N VAL A 55 -12.52 6.04 6.33
CA VAL A 55 -11.89 5.21 7.37
C VAL A 55 -12.71 3.96 7.68
N ALA A 56 -14.04 4.05 7.74
CA ALA A 56 -14.88 2.90 8.06
C ALA A 56 -15.00 1.88 6.93
N ASN A 57 -15.31 2.39 5.73
CA ASN A 57 -15.63 1.63 4.54
C ASN A 57 -15.08 2.38 3.33
N PRO A 58 -13.77 2.27 3.04
CA PRO A 58 -13.19 3.00 1.94
C PRO A 58 -13.81 2.55 0.60
N PRO A 59 -14.04 3.48 -0.34
CA PRO A 59 -14.49 3.13 -1.69
C PRO A 59 -13.41 2.34 -2.45
N SER A 60 -13.63 2.03 -3.72
CA SER A 60 -12.54 1.54 -4.57
C SER A 60 -11.49 2.64 -4.75
N TYR A 61 -10.22 2.34 -4.54
CA TYR A 61 -9.15 3.31 -4.72
C TYR A 61 -7.80 2.69 -5.08
N GLN A 62 -6.91 3.56 -5.56
CA GLN A 62 -5.47 3.30 -5.64
C GLN A 62 -4.72 4.39 -4.85
N MET A 63 -3.74 3.98 -4.06
CA MET A 63 -2.95 4.84 -3.20
C MET A 63 -1.45 4.57 -3.37
N ILE A 64 -0.67 5.64 -3.38
CA ILE A 64 0.79 5.61 -3.21
C ILE A 64 1.14 6.39 -1.94
N ALA A 65 1.98 5.80 -1.09
CA ALA A 65 2.41 6.43 0.15
C ALA A 65 3.87 6.12 0.49
N GLU A 66 4.50 7.01 1.27
CA GLU A 66 5.75 6.75 1.98
C GLU A 66 5.42 6.40 3.44
N PHE A 67 5.92 5.27 3.92
CA PHE A 67 5.71 4.77 5.28
C PHE A 67 7.04 4.66 6.01
N CYS A 68 7.26 5.50 7.02
CA CYS A 68 8.49 5.54 7.81
C CYS A 68 8.26 4.97 9.21
N ARG A 69 9.09 4.00 9.60
CA ARG A 69 9.08 3.38 10.93
C ARG A 69 10.17 3.97 11.82
N PHE A 70 9.82 4.24 13.08
CA PHE A 70 10.72 4.77 14.10
C PHE A 70 10.86 3.74 15.24
N PRO A 71 11.68 2.68 15.06
CA PRO A 71 11.90 1.71 16.12
C PRO A 71 12.60 2.36 17.31
N ASP A 72 12.00 2.22 18.50
CA ASP A 72 12.57 2.50 19.81
C ASP A 72 13.29 3.86 19.98
N GLY A 73 12.70 4.95 19.49
CA GLY A 73 13.18 6.30 19.79
C GLY A 73 14.53 6.65 19.15
N LYS A 74 14.95 5.92 18.11
CA LYS A 74 16.13 6.30 17.32
C LYS A 74 15.91 7.67 16.63
N PRO A 75 16.97 8.48 16.49
CA PRO A 75 16.88 9.78 15.82
C PRO A 75 16.40 9.63 14.37
N GLU A 76 15.72 10.67 13.86
CA GLU A 76 15.04 10.69 12.55
C GLU A 76 15.93 10.26 11.36
N GLY A 77 17.26 10.33 11.49
CA GLY A 77 18.23 9.93 10.46
C GLY A 77 18.47 8.42 10.26
N THR A 78 17.83 7.54 11.04
CA THR A 78 17.90 6.06 10.86
C THR A 78 16.57 5.44 10.42
N THR A 79 15.70 6.27 9.83
CA THR A 79 14.35 5.89 9.42
C THR A 79 14.36 4.84 8.32
N ASP A 80 13.71 3.71 8.59
CA ASP A 80 13.33 2.74 7.56
C ASP A 80 12.03 3.23 6.92
N CYS A 81 12.17 3.95 5.79
CA CYS A 81 11.05 4.41 4.98
C CYS A 81 10.88 3.48 3.78
N LYS A 82 9.63 3.06 3.56
CA LYS A 82 9.25 2.27 2.39
C LYS A 82 8.19 3.02 1.58
N PHE A 83 8.17 2.79 0.28
CA PHE A 83 7.08 3.21 -0.59
C PHE A 83 6.07 2.07 -0.71
N ILE A 84 4.79 2.42 -0.75
CA ILE A 84 3.69 1.47 -0.78
C ILE A 84 2.78 1.79 -1.95
N LEU A 85 2.46 0.78 -2.77
CA LEU A 85 1.32 0.79 -3.68
C LEU A 85 0.22 -0.08 -3.08
N LEU A 86 -0.94 0.53 -2.88
CA LEU A 86 -2.12 -0.13 -2.33
C LEU A 86 -3.30 0.08 -3.28
N ARG A 87 -3.95 -1.01 -3.67
CA ARG A 87 -5.24 -0.99 -4.37
C ARG A 87 -6.25 -1.76 -3.54
N TYR A 88 -7.45 -1.21 -3.49
CA TYR A 88 -8.52 -1.82 -2.74
C TYR A 88 -9.85 -1.64 -3.46
N GLN A 89 -10.67 -2.68 -3.42
CA GLN A 89 -12.10 -2.72 -3.67
C GLN A 89 -12.68 -3.94 -2.91
N PRO A 90 -14.00 -4.04 -2.68
CA PRO A 90 -14.57 -5.11 -1.84
C PRO A 90 -14.14 -6.54 -2.21
N ASP A 91 -13.97 -6.83 -3.49
CA ASP A 91 -13.53 -8.12 -4.03
C ASP A 91 -12.06 -8.13 -4.50
N GLY A 92 -11.29 -7.06 -4.28
CA GLY A 92 -9.93 -6.91 -4.80
C GLY A 92 -8.98 -6.24 -3.82
N PHE A 93 -7.83 -6.85 -3.58
CA PHE A 93 -6.76 -6.29 -2.75
C PHE A 93 -5.42 -6.46 -3.44
N TYR A 94 -4.60 -5.41 -3.44
CA TYR A 94 -3.23 -5.47 -3.91
C TYR A 94 -2.37 -4.61 -3.01
N PHE A 95 -1.28 -5.16 -2.51
CA PHE A 95 -0.33 -4.46 -1.68
C PHE A 95 1.08 -4.78 -2.13
N ARG A 96 1.91 -3.74 -2.23
CA ARG A 96 3.32 -3.84 -2.60
C ARG A 96 4.14 -2.81 -1.82
N GLU A 97 5.20 -3.28 -1.16
CA GLU A 97 6.25 -2.45 -0.59
C GLU A 97 7.50 -2.40 -1.50
N GLY A 98 8.13 -1.24 -1.58
CA GLY A 98 9.44 -1.00 -2.21
C GLY A 98 10.30 -0.07 -1.35
N ILE A 99 11.62 -0.06 -1.56
CA ILE A 99 12.55 0.84 -0.83
C ILE A 99 12.71 2.18 -1.56
N ALA A 100 12.46 2.19 -2.86
CA ALA A 100 12.38 3.37 -3.70
C ALA A 100 11.06 3.41 -4.48
N LEU A 101 10.66 4.60 -4.93
CA LEU A 101 9.43 4.75 -5.70
C LEU A 101 9.47 3.97 -7.02
N GLN A 102 10.64 3.89 -7.67
CA GLN A 102 10.81 3.07 -8.89
C GLN A 102 10.54 1.58 -8.64
N ASP A 103 10.72 1.11 -7.40
CA ASP A 103 10.46 -0.27 -7.03
C ASP A 103 8.97 -0.56 -6.93
N LEU A 104 8.07 0.41 -7.08
CA LEU A 104 6.64 0.14 -7.26
C LEU A 104 6.30 -0.18 -8.72
N THR A 105 7.21 0.14 -9.63
CA THR A 105 7.01 0.13 -11.09
C THR A 105 7.57 -1.12 -11.75
N ASP A 106 8.70 -1.63 -11.27
CA ASP A 106 9.31 -2.87 -11.78
C ASP A 106 8.60 -4.10 -11.21
N LEU A 107 7.44 -4.43 -11.76
CA LEU A 107 6.60 -5.53 -11.31
C LEU A 107 7.15 -6.93 -11.62
N THR A 108 8.29 -7.00 -12.31
CA THR A 108 8.88 -8.29 -12.69
C THR A 108 9.79 -8.87 -11.62
N ARG A 109 10.21 -8.05 -10.64
CA ARG A 109 11.18 -8.45 -9.61
C ARG A 109 10.72 -8.01 -8.23
N PRO A 110 10.36 -8.95 -7.35
CA PRO A 110 10.17 -8.64 -5.94
C PRO A 110 11.48 -8.12 -5.34
N VAL A 111 11.38 -7.06 -4.53
CA VAL A 111 12.52 -6.54 -3.78
C VAL A 111 12.69 -7.41 -2.53
N PRO A 112 13.90 -7.97 -2.26
CA PRO A 112 14.15 -8.70 -1.02
C PRO A 112 13.80 -7.86 0.21
N GLY A 113 13.05 -8.43 1.17
CA GLY A 113 12.53 -7.71 2.34
C GLY A 113 11.30 -6.82 2.07
N GLY A 114 10.83 -6.76 0.82
CA GLY A 114 9.54 -6.22 0.44
C GLY A 114 8.39 -7.20 0.74
N ARG A 115 7.17 -6.67 0.78
CA ARG A 115 5.93 -7.41 1.02
C ARG A 115 5.01 -7.23 -0.17
N TRP A 116 4.60 -8.33 -0.79
CA TRP A 116 3.62 -8.30 -1.88
C TRP A 116 2.54 -9.32 -1.60
N ALA A 117 1.30 -8.88 -1.66
CA ALA A 117 0.16 -9.75 -1.47
C ALA A 117 -1.03 -9.22 -2.25
N GLY A 118 -1.93 -10.12 -2.63
CA GLY A 118 -3.15 -9.72 -3.29
C GLY A 118 -4.27 -10.75 -3.20
N ARG A 119 -5.46 -10.27 -3.51
CA ARG A 119 -6.69 -11.05 -3.63
C ARG A 119 -7.49 -10.54 -4.81
N ALA A 120 -8.10 -11.45 -5.57
CA ALA A 120 -9.12 -11.12 -6.56
C ALA A 120 -10.25 -12.16 -6.46
N GLY A 121 -11.41 -11.75 -5.94
CA GLY A 121 -12.51 -12.63 -5.59
C GLY A 121 -12.08 -13.70 -4.57
N GLU A 122 -12.16 -14.96 -4.98
CA GLU A 122 -11.76 -16.12 -4.16
C GLU A 122 -10.28 -16.47 -4.26
N TYR A 123 -9.52 -15.84 -5.16
CA TYR A 123 -8.10 -16.16 -5.41
C TYR A 123 -7.18 -15.27 -4.57
N TYR A 124 -6.18 -15.88 -3.95
CA TYR A 124 -5.22 -15.23 -3.07
C TYR A 124 -3.79 -15.54 -3.50
N TRP A 125 -2.88 -14.60 -3.27
CA TRP A 125 -1.46 -14.81 -3.48
C TRP A 125 -0.61 -13.94 -2.55
N ASP A 126 0.56 -14.44 -2.19
CA ASP A 126 1.53 -13.79 -1.31
C ASP A 126 2.95 -14.12 -1.81
N VAL A 127 3.83 -13.12 -1.80
CA VAL A 127 5.27 -13.31 -2.04
C VAL A 127 5.99 -13.27 -0.71
N GLY A 128 6.76 -14.31 -0.45
CA GLY A 128 7.60 -14.44 0.73
C GLY A 128 8.59 -13.29 0.88
N LEU A 129 9.10 -13.11 2.10
CA LEU A 129 10.10 -12.07 2.40
C LEU A 129 11.40 -12.21 1.63
N ASP A 130 11.70 -13.43 1.16
CA ASP A 130 12.85 -13.71 0.31
C ASP A 130 12.72 -13.07 -1.08
N GLY A 131 11.53 -12.61 -1.46
CA GLY A 131 11.22 -12.08 -2.78
C GLY A 131 11.21 -13.15 -3.88
N MET A 132 11.27 -14.43 -3.50
CA MET A 132 11.44 -15.55 -4.44
C MET A 132 10.31 -16.57 -4.31
N THR A 133 9.77 -16.76 -3.10
CA THR A 133 8.72 -17.74 -2.84
C THR A 133 7.36 -17.14 -3.16
N LEU A 134 6.65 -17.72 -4.13
CA LEU A 134 5.26 -17.38 -4.44
C LEU A 134 4.33 -18.44 -3.85
N ALA A 135 3.39 -18.01 -3.01
CA ALA A 135 2.27 -18.81 -2.58
C ALA A 135 0.99 -18.32 -3.26
N THR A 136 0.16 -19.26 -3.73
CA THR A 136 -1.14 -18.99 -4.36
C THR A 136 -2.15 -19.96 -3.80
N GLY A 137 -3.39 -19.52 -3.59
CA GLY A 137 -4.46 -20.35 -3.06
C GLY A 137 -5.83 -19.76 -3.32
N THR A 138 -6.87 -20.44 -2.87
CA THR A 138 -8.24 -19.92 -2.84
C THR A 138 -8.69 -19.66 -1.40
N ASN A 139 -9.87 -19.08 -1.20
CA ASN A 139 -10.51 -18.97 0.12
C ASN A 139 -10.64 -20.32 0.88
N ALA A 140 -10.73 -21.45 0.16
CA ALA A 140 -10.73 -22.78 0.75
C ALA A 140 -9.34 -23.18 1.30
N ASP A 141 -8.26 -22.59 0.77
CA ASP A 141 -6.91 -22.70 1.32
C ASP A 141 -6.71 -21.63 2.41
N SER A 142 -6.99 -22.04 3.65
CA SER A 142 -6.91 -21.14 4.80
C SER A 142 -5.52 -20.56 5.03
N ARG A 143 -4.43 -21.18 4.54
CA ARG A 143 -3.08 -20.71 4.85
C ARG A 143 -2.72 -19.45 4.06
N VAL A 144 -2.92 -19.44 2.75
CA VAL A 144 -2.61 -18.28 1.91
C VAL A 144 -3.59 -17.14 2.20
N ALA A 145 -4.87 -17.46 2.36
CA ALA A 145 -5.88 -16.48 2.75
C ALA A 145 -5.52 -15.79 4.09
N GLN A 146 -5.14 -16.55 5.12
CA GLN A 146 -4.71 -15.98 6.40
C GLN A 146 -3.46 -15.11 6.28
N ALA A 147 -2.50 -15.48 5.41
CA ALA A 147 -1.30 -14.69 5.17
C ALA A 147 -1.64 -13.33 4.53
N VAL A 148 -2.47 -13.31 3.48
CA VAL A 148 -2.91 -12.06 2.85
C VAL A 148 -3.71 -11.19 3.82
N GLU A 149 -4.59 -11.77 4.62
CA GLU A 149 -5.30 -11.04 5.68
C GLU A 149 -4.36 -10.49 6.77
N LEU A 150 -3.23 -11.15 7.04
CA LEU A 150 -2.21 -10.62 7.96
C LEU A 150 -1.52 -9.42 7.33
N VAL A 151 -1.21 -9.46 6.04
CA VAL A 151 -0.69 -8.30 5.31
C VAL A 151 -1.69 -7.15 5.34
N MET A 152 -2.98 -7.41 5.09
CA MET A 152 -4.03 -6.40 5.22
C MET A 152 -4.05 -5.79 6.63
N ALA A 153 -4.17 -6.62 7.66
CA ALA A 153 -4.33 -6.15 9.03
C ALA A 153 -3.08 -5.45 9.60
N ILE A 154 -1.87 -5.90 9.27
CA ILE A 154 -0.63 -5.37 9.86
C ILE A 154 -0.03 -4.25 9.01
N HIS A 155 0.03 -4.44 7.69
CA HIS A 155 0.78 -3.57 6.79
C HIS A 155 -0.10 -2.57 6.05
N ALA A 156 -1.27 -3.00 5.55
CA ALA A 156 -2.14 -2.12 4.77
C ALA A 156 -3.08 -1.28 5.65
N SER A 157 -3.55 -1.80 6.79
CA SER A 157 -4.52 -1.12 7.66
C SER A 157 -4.12 0.29 8.11
N PRO A 158 -2.85 0.61 8.42
CA PRO A 158 -2.46 1.99 8.74
C PRO A 158 -2.71 2.96 7.57
N LEU A 159 -2.70 2.47 6.33
CA LEU A 159 -2.98 3.27 5.14
C LEU A 159 -4.47 3.25 4.80
N MET A 160 -5.08 2.05 4.80
CA MET A 160 -6.50 1.85 4.48
C MET A 160 -7.43 2.61 5.43
N HIS A 161 -7.05 2.66 6.70
CA HIS A 161 -7.86 3.23 7.79
C HIS A 161 -7.17 4.43 8.45
N LEU A 162 -6.30 5.12 7.68
CA LEU A 162 -5.66 6.39 8.05
C LEU A 162 -5.11 6.39 9.50
N GLY A 163 -4.30 5.39 9.81
CA GLY A 163 -3.57 5.22 11.07
C GLY A 163 -4.18 4.25 12.08
N VAL A 164 -5.41 3.76 11.87
CA VAL A 164 -6.02 2.75 12.76
C VAL A 164 -5.49 1.36 12.44
N ASN A 165 -4.40 0.95 13.09
CA ASN A 165 -3.73 -0.33 12.81
C ASN A 165 -4.55 -1.55 13.25
N GLY A 166 -4.33 -2.68 12.59
CA GLY A 166 -4.94 -3.97 12.93
C GLY A 166 -6.40 -4.11 12.47
N SER A 167 -6.97 -3.10 11.82
CA SER A 167 -8.34 -3.11 11.34
C SER A 167 -8.44 -3.80 9.96
N LEU A 168 -9.63 -4.32 9.68
CA LEU A 168 -10.00 -4.84 8.36
C LEU A 168 -11.13 -3.97 7.80
N PRO A 169 -11.33 -3.95 6.47
CA PRO A 169 -12.46 -3.25 5.87
C PRO A 169 -13.79 -3.63 6.53
N GLY A 170 -14.59 -2.62 6.87
CA GLY A 170 -15.88 -2.80 7.53
C GLY A 170 -15.82 -3.12 9.03
N SER A 171 -14.64 -3.25 9.64
CA SER A 171 -14.53 -3.49 11.10
C SER A 171 -14.73 -2.23 11.94
N LEU A 172 -14.67 -1.05 11.33
CA LEU A 172 -14.74 0.24 12.03
C LEU A 172 -16.12 0.86 11.88
N ALA A 173 -16.65 1.38 12.98
CA ALA A 173 -17.92 2.08 13.00
C ALA A 173 -17.81 3.33 13.89
N TRP A 174 -18.53 4.38 13.52
CA TRP A 174 -18.53 5.65 14.25
C TRP A 174 -19.87 5.87 14.95
N ASP A 175 -19.81 6.50 16.13
CA ASP A 175 -20.95 7.07 16.84
C ASP A 175 -20.64 8.54 17.13
N GLY A 176 -21.17 9.44 16.29
CA GLY A 176 -20.74 10.84 16.25
C GLY A 176 -19.25 10.97 15.91
N HIS A 177 -18.44 11.41 16.88
CA HIS A 177 -16.98 11.50 16.78
C HIS A 177 -16.25 10.36 17.51
N GLN A 178 -16.97 9.41 18.10
CA GLN A 178 -16.38 8.26 18.77
C GLN A 178 -16.22 7.11 17.79
N LEU A 179 -15.01 6.56 17.72
CA LEU A 179 -14.77 5.27 17.09
C LEU A 179 -15.26 4.18 18.05
N ARG A 180 -16.32 3.47 17.64
CA ARG A 180 -16.91 2.40 18.44
C ARG A 180 -15.87 1.32 18.70
N ARG A 181 -15.93 0.76 19.90
CA ARG A 181 -15.05 -0.34 20.29
C ARG A 181 -15.20 -1.52 19.35
N PHE A 182 -14.08 -2.00 18.84
CA PHE A 182 -13.96 -3.26 18.10
C PHE A 182 -12.76 -4.04 18.63
N THR A 183 -12.76 -5.35 18.40
CA THR A 183 -11.62 -6.22 18.71
C THR A 183 -11.01 -6.69 17.40
N ASN A 184 -9.72 -6.43 17.22
CA ASN A 184 -9.02 -6.87 16.03
C ASN A 184 -8.69 -8.38 16.07
N ARG A 185 -8.15 -8.90 14.97
CA ARG A 185 -7.76 -10.32 14.84
C ARG A 185 -6.70 -10.80 15.85
N PHE A 186 -6.02 -9.87 16.53
CA PHE A 186 -4.99 -10.18 17.53
C PHE A 186 -5.55 -10.14 18.97
N GLY A 187 -6.88 -10.05 19.12
CA GLY A 187 -7.52 -9.95 20.44
C GLY A 187 -7.37 -8.59 21.11
N VAL A 188 -6.90 -7.58 20.38
CA VAL A 188 -6.69 -6.22 20.91
C VAL A 188 -7.95 -5.41 20.69
N ALA A 189 -8.50 -4.87 21.77
CA ALA A 189 -9.66 -3.98 21.71
C ALA A 189 -9.21 -2.53 21.46
N ILE A 190 -9.86 -1.86 20.50
CA ILE A 190 -9.53 -0.50 20.07
C ILE A 190 -10.82 0.31 20.05
N GLU A 191 -10.78 1.50 20.62
CA GLU A 191 -11.82 2.54 20.54
C GLU A 191 -11.14 3.90 20.61
N GLY A 192 -11.87 4.99 20.34
CA GLY A 192 -11.27 6.32 20.46
C GLY A 192 -12.20 7.47 20.16
N ASP A 193 -11.64 8.68 20.24
CA ASP A 193 -12.35 9.94 20.03
C ASP A 193 -11.64 10.79 18.98
N LEU A 194 -12.40 11.24 17.99
CA LEU A 194 -11.93 12.10 16.90
C LEU A 194 -12.15 13.57 17.25
N THR A 195 -11.07 14.31 17.40
CA THR A 195 -11.10 15.75 17.55
C THR A 195 -11.12 16.43 16.18
N VAL A 196 -12.07 17.34 15.99
CA VAL A 196 -12.27 18.09 14.75
C VAL A 196 -11.74 19.52 14.91
N GLY A 197 -11.01 20.00 13.90
CA GLY A 197 -10.50 21.37 13.84
C GLY A 197 -11.56 22.41 13.49
N ALA A 198 -11.18 23.69 13.51
CA ALA A 198 -12.07 24.82 13.24
C ALA A 198 -12.69 24.83 11.83
N ASP A 199 -12.06 24.13 10.88
CA ASP A 199 -12.46 24.03 9.48
C ASP A 199 -13.20 22.74 9.15
N THR A 200 -13.77 22.08 10.17
CA THR A 200 -14.44 20.77 10.06
C THR A 200 -13.52 19.62 9.60
N GLN A 201 -12.19 19.81 9.60
CA GLN A 201 -11.27 18.74 9.27
C GLN A 201 -10.92 17.90 10.49
N PRO A 202 -10.82 16.57 10.35
CA PRO A 202 -10.28 15.69 11.38
C PRO A 202 -8.86 16.12 11.75
N HIS A 203 -8.59 16.48 13.01
CA HIS A 203 -7.26 16.92 13.43
C HIS A 203 -6.50 15.81 14.17
N ARG A 204 -7.19 15.08 15.04
CA ARG A 204 -6.57 14.08 15.91
C ARG A 204 -7.54 12.94 16.23
N LEU A 205 -7.05 11.71 16.27
CA LEU A 205 -7.77 10.55 16.78
C LEU A 205 -7.02 9.98 18.00
N ASN A 206 -7.62 10.12 19.17
CA ASN A 206 -7.09 9.59 20.42
C ASN A 206 -7.65 8.18 20.63
N LEU A 207 -6.81 7.17 20.51
CA LEU A 207 -7.21 5.78 20.66
C LEU A 207 -6.85 5.23 22.03
N ARG A 208 -7.75 4.41 22.57
CA ARG A 208 -7.50 3.54 23.71
C ARG A 208 -7.33 2.11 23.22
N VAL A 209 -6.09 1.63 23.22
CA VAL A 209 -5.73 0.27 22.79
C VAL A 209 -5.59 -0.62 24.03
N THR A 210 -6.48 -1.60 24.17
CA THR A 210 -6.57 -2.46 25.36
C THR A 210 -6.16 -3.88 25.00
N THR A 211 -5.13 -4.38 25.69
CA THR A 211 -4.73 -5.80 25.71
C THR A 211 -5.14 -6.42 27.05
N GLU A 212 -4.96 -7.73 27.21
CA GLU A 212 -5.25 -8.42 28.49
C GLU A 212 -4.50 -7.81 29.68
N GLU A 213 -3.29 -7.31 29.44
CA GLU A 213 -2.38 -6.85 30.49
C GLU A 213 -2.47 -5.35 30.76
N ARG A 214 -2.88 -4.53 29.78
CA ARG A 214 -2.75 -3.07 29.88
C ARG A 214 -3.58 -2.29 28.87
N ILE A 215 -3.70 -0.99 29.16
CA ILE A 215 -4.21 0.02 28.24
C ILE A 215 -3.03 0.86 27.75
N VAL A 216 -2.91 1.00 26.43
CA VAL A 216 -1.89 1.81 25.76
C VAL A 216 -2.60 2.94 25.00
N PRO A 217 -2.45 4.21 25.41
CA PRO A 217 -2.97 5.34 24.64
C PRO A 217 -2.16 5.51 23.37
N TRP A 218 -2.86 5.57 22.23
CA TRP A 218 -2.28 5.99 20.95
C TRP A 218 -2.88 7.32 20.54
N GLU A 219 -2.08 8.15 19.88
CA GLU A 219 -2.50 9.43 19.35
C GLU A 219 -2.14 9.46 17.87
N ILE A 220 -3.14 9.67 17.02
CA ILE A 220 -2.97 9.83 15.58
C ILE A 220 -3.23 11.28 15.24
N THR A 221 -2.29 11.96 14.59
CA THR A 221 -2.45 13.34 14.13
C THR A 221 -2.53 13.38 12.61
N TYR A 222 -3.37 14.29 12.11
CA TYR A 222 -3.68 14.43 10.69
C TYR A 222 -3.28 15.82 10.20
N ASP A 223 -2.31 15.89 9.29
CA ASP A 223 -1.84 17.14 8.70
C ASP A 223 -2.26 17.23 7.22
N TYR A 224 -2.96 18.32 6.89
CA TYR A 224 -3.50 18.58 5.57
C TYR A 224 -2.67 19.65 4.88
N HIS A 225 -1.94 19.23 3.85
CA HIS A 225 -1.29 20.13 2.91
C HIS A 225 -1.99 20.02 1.57
N LYS A 226 -2.29 21.16 0.96
CA LYS A 226 -2.97 21.21 -0.33
C LYS A 226 -2.07 20.62 -1.41
N THR A 227 -2.44 19.45 -1.93
CA THR A 227 -1.77 18.81 -3.05
C THR A 227 -2.82 18.41 -4.08
N PRO A 228 -2.58 18.60 -5.38
CA PRO A 228 -3.54 18.22 -6.42
C PRO A 228 -3.74 16.70 -6.54
N ALA A 229 -2.84 15.91 -5.96
CA ALA A 229 -2.85 14.45 -6.01
C ALA A 229 -3.67 13.78 -4.88
N LEU A 230 -4.22 14.57 -3.94
CA LEU A 230 -5.00 14.08 -2.82
C LEU A 230 -6.38 14.77 -2.76
N PRO A 231 -7.47 14.01 -2.53
CA PRO A 231 -8.75 14.58 -2.13
C PRO A 231 -8.59 15.47 -0.88
N ASP A 232 -9.36 16.56 -0.81
CA ASP A 232 -9.23 17.58 0.23
C ASP A 232 -9.64 17.11 1.64
N TYR A 233 -10.39 16.02 1.73
CA TYR A 233 -10.77 15.36 2.98
C TYR A 233 -9.74 14.33 3.45
N LEU A 234 -8.67 14.05 2.69
CA LEU A 234 -7.60 13.13 3.08
C LEU A 234 -6.36 13.88 3.58
N PRO A 235 -5.75 13.43 4.70
CA PRO A 235 -4.54 14.05 5.21
C PRO A 235 -3.35 13.73 4.32
N SER A 236 -2.48 14.71 4.11
CA SER A 236 -1.21 14.51 3.40
C SER A 236 -0.17 13.77 4.25
N ARG A 237 -0.26 13.91 5.58
CA ARG A 237 0.63 13.26 6.54
C ARG A 237 -0.18 12.79 7.74
N ILE A 238 0.13 11.58 8.17
CA ILE A 238 -0.43 10.92 9.35
C ILE A 238 0.74 10.58 10.27
N SER A 239 0.71 11.07 11.50
CA SER A 239 1.73 10.74 12.50
C SER A 239 1.10 9.94 13.64
N ILE A 240 1.69 8.81 13.99
CA ILE A 240 1.15 7.87 14.98
C ILE A 240 2.10 7.82 16.17
N TRP A 241 1.59 8.19 17.35
CA TRP A 241 2.32 8.27 18.60
C TRP A 241 1.80 7.24 19.60
N PHE A 242 2.71 6.63 20.35
CA PHE A 242 2.39 5.69 21.43
C PHE A 242 2.82 6.27 22.78
N ARG A 243 1.99 6.10 23.80
CA ARG A 243 2.35 6.45 25.19
C ARG A 243 2.60 5.17 25.98
N ARG A 244 3.88 4.83 26.22
CA ARG A 244 4.27 3.64 27.01
C ARG A 244 4.75 4.00 28.41
N THR A 245 5.26 5.22 28.61
CA THR A 245 5.93 5.70 29.84
C THR A 245 5.95 7.23 29.90
N ASP A 246 4.81 7.89 30.20
CA ASP A 246 4.58 9.36 30.31
C ASP A 246 5.09 10.29 29.18
N THR A 247 5.88 9.77 28.26
CA THR A 247 6.51 10.45 27.14
C THR A 247 5.94 9.86 25.86
N PRO A 248 5.30 10.68 25.00
CA PRO A 248 4.84 10.24 23.71
C PRO A 248 6.05 9.85 22.84
N ARG A 249 5.96 8.70 22.18
CA ARG A 249 6.97 8.24 21.23
C ARG A 249 6.35 8.16 19.84
N LEU A 250 7.01 8.79 18.88
CA LEU A 250 6.62 8.65 17.48
C LEU A 250 6.92 7.22 17.02
N GLY A 251 5.89 6.53 16.54
CA GLY A 251 6.01 5.18 16.00
C GLY A 251 6.14 5.16 14.49
N TYR A 252 5.23 5.88 13.83
CA TYR A 252 5.09 5.89 12.39
C TYR A 252 4.83 7.29 11.85
N ILE A 253 5.36 7.56 10.66
CA ILE A 253 4.87 8.63 9.79
C ILE A 253 4.44 7.99 8.48
N ILE A 254 3.23 8.33 8.04
CA ILE A 254 2.71 7.98 6.72
C ILE A 254 2.55 9.28 5.96
N ARG A 255 3.14 9.38 4.77
CA ARG A 255 2.91 10.48 3.83
C ARG A 255 2.13 9.94 2.65
N LEU A 256 0.90 10.42 2.47
CA LEU A 256 0.12 10.10 1.28
C LEU A 256 0.69 10.93 0.12
N LEU A 257 1.12 10.25 -0.94
CA LEU A 257 1.68 10.90 -2.12
C LEU A 257 0.59 11.09 -3.17
N GLU A 258 -0.28 10.10 -3.31
CA GLU A 258 -1.37 10.09 -4.28
C GLU A 258 -2.50 9.18 -3.81
N VAL A 259 -3.74 9.62 -3.99
CA VAL A 259 -4.95 8.80 -3.79
C VAL A 259 -5.93 9.07 -4.91
N ARG A 260 -6.25 8.04 -5.68
CA ARG A 260 -7.30 8.08 -6.70
C ARG A 260 -8.51 7.29 -6.21
N ILE A 261 -9.60 7.99 -5.96
CA ILE A 261 -10.90 7.37 -5.75
C ILE A 261 -11.45 6.97 -7.12
N LEU A 262 -12.01 5.77 -7.22
CA LEU A 262 -12.43 5.18 -8.47
C LEU A 262 -13.94 4.97 -8.46
N ASP A 263 -14.61 5.57 -9.44
CA ASP A 263 -16.06 5.42 -9.63
C ASP A 263 -16.43 4.07 -10.24
N GLN A 264 -15.47 3.41 -10.90
CA GLN A 264 -15.61 2.09 -11.48
C GLN A 264 -14.64 1.11 -10.81
N PRO A 265 -15.04 -0.15 -10.56
CA PRO A 265 -14.14 -1.19 -10.08
C PRO A 265 -12.95 -1.34 -11.03
N LEU A 266 -11.77 -1.59 -10.46
CA LEU A 266 -10.60 -1.95 -11.24
C LEU A 266 -10.79 -3.35 -11.86
N PRO A 267 -10.23 -3.58 -13.06
CA PRO A 267 -10.21 -4.92 -13.64
C PRO A 267 -9.54 -5.92 -12.70
N VAL A 268 -10.11 -7.12 -12.59
CA VAL A 268 -9.64 -8.20 -11.70
C VAL A 268 -8.15 -8.48 -11.90
N GLU A 269 -7.66 -8.37 -13.13
CA GLU A 269 -6.26 -8.63 -13.48
C GLU A 269 -5.31 -7.68 -12.74
N MET A 270 -5.74 -6.48 -12.37
CA MET A 270 -4.91 -5.53 -11.61
C MET A 270 -4.61 -5.97 -10.17
N PHE A 271 -5.32 -7.00 -9.69
CA PHE A 271 -5.12 -7.62 -8.38
C PHE A 271 -4.46 -9.00 -8.46
N LEU A 272 -4.31 -9.57 -9.67
CA LEU A 272 -3.60 -10.82 -9.90
C LEU A 272 -2.11 -10.57 -10.12
N ILE A 273 -1.25 -11.52 -9.75
CA ILE A 273 0.20 -11.36 -9.87
C ILE A 273 0.66 -11.05 -11.31
N GLY A 274 0.09 -11.75 -12.32
CA GLY A 274 0.46 -11.59 -13.74
C GLY A 274 -0.24 -10.45 -14.49
N GLY A 275 -1.34 -9.91 -13.95
CA GLY A 275 -1.98 -8.71 -14.50
C GLY A 275 -1.44 -7.43 -13.86
N ALA A 276 -1.00 -7.53 -12.60
CA ALA A 276 -0.20 -6.50 -11.95
C ALA A 276 1.10 -6.25 -12.72
N THR A 277 1.76 -7.27 -13.27
CA THR A 277 3.02 -7.10 -14.03
C THR A 277 2.88 -6.43 -15.40
N ASN A 278 1.71 -6.48 -16.02
CA ASN A 278 1.54 -6.06 -17.42
C ASN A 278 0.76 -4.75 -17.59
N ARG A 279 0.13 -4.21 -16.53
CA ARG A 279 -0.81 -3.07 -16.63
C ARG A 279 -0.76 -2.12 -15.43
N ILE A 280 0.42 -1.65 -15.04
CA ILE A 280 0.49 -0.29 -14.51
C ILE A 280 0.61 0.62 -15.74
N PRO A 281 -0.39 1.46 -16.04
CA PRO A 281 -0.20 2.51 -17.03
C PRO A 281 1.09 3.26 -16.67
N HIS A 282 2.10 3.27 -17.54
CA HIS A 282 3.31 4.07 -17.31
C HIS A 282 2.95 5.56 -17.05
N HIS A 283 1.76 5.99 -17.47
CA HIS A 283 1.14 7.28 -17.21
C HIS A 283 0.81 7.55 -15.71
N LEU A 284 0.79 6.53 -14.85
CA LEU A 284 0.57 6.66 -13.40
C LEU A 284 1.85 7.02 -12.64
N LEU A 285 3.01 6.92 -13.28
CA LEU A 285 4.32 7.26 -12.70
C LEU A 285 5.02 8.38 -13.49
N VAL A 286 4.37 8.90 -14.53
CA VAL A 286 4.95 9.87 -15.45
C VAL A 286 3.99 11.03 -15.63
N THR A 287 4.11 12.05 -14.75
CA THR A 287 4.59 13.41 -15.10
C THR A 287 4.51 14.38 -13.90
N PRO A 288 5.47 15.32 -13.69
CA PRO A 288 6.50 15.78 -14.63
C PRO A 288 7.96 15.44 -14.19
N PRO A 289 8.97 15.68 -15.04
CA PRO A 289 10.17 14.84 -15.17
C PRO A 289 11.21 15.11 -14.08
N GLY A 290 11.86 14.06 -13.61
CA GLY A 290 12.98 14.15 -12.68
C GLY A 290 12.84 13.07 -11.63
N THR A 291 13.83 12.19 -11.56
CA THR A 291 14.07 11.34 -10.41
C THR A 291 14.13 12.24 -9.18
N TRP A 292 13.30 11.99 -8.17
CA TRP A 292 13.38 12.71 -6.90
C TRP A 292 14.30 11.94 -5.98
N SER A 293 15.31 12.59 -5.41
CA SER A 293 16.10 12.02 -4.33
C SER A 293 15.83 12.79 -3.04
N ARG A 294 15.70 12.05 -1.95
CA ARG A 294 15.60 12.63 -0.62
C ARG A 294 16.97 12.51 0.02
N ASN A 295 17.67 13.62 0.19
CA ASN A 295 18.85 13.66 1.03
C ASN A 295 18.38 13.47 2.49
N PRO A 296 18.83 12.44 3.22
CA PRO A 296 18.38 12.17 4.59
C PRO A 296 18.70 13.29 5.59
N GLN A 297 19.53 14.26 5.21
CA GLN A 297 19.85 15.44 6.03
C GLN A 297 18.99 16.68 5.70
N GLN A 298 18.13 16.63 4.68
CA GLN A 298 17.28 17.75 4.25
C GLN A 298 15.81 17.34 4.26
N SER A 299 14.96 18.13 4.90
CA SER A 299 13.52 17.87 5.02
C SER A 299 12.75 18.05 3.71
N ALA A 300 13.36 18.69 2.70
CA ALA A 300 12.78 18.95 1.40
C ALA A 300 13.25 17.94 0.35
N MET A 301 12.33 17.47 -0.50
CA MET A 301 12.67 16.67 -1.69
C MET A 301 13.46 17.53 -2.69
N THR A 302 14.62 17.05 -3.14
CA THR A 302 15.42 17.71 -4.18
C THR A 302 15.29 16.95 -5.50
N ARG A 303 15.11 17.69 -6.58
CA ARG A 303 15.00 17.12 -7.93
C ARG A 303 16.39 16.68 -8.38
N VAL A 304 16.57 15.39 -8.67
CA VAL A 304 17.74 14.91 -9.42
C VAL A 304 17.51 15.34 -10.85
N VAL A 305 18.29 16.33 -11.29
CA VAL A 305 18.42 16.62 -12.71
C VAL A 305 19.19 15.43 -13.28
N GLU A 306 18.49 14.53 -13.97
CA GLU A 306 19.17 13.56 -14.83
C GLU A 306 20.13 14.35 -15.72
N PRO A 307 21.43 14.01 -15.75
CA PRO A 307 22.30 14.59 -16.75
C PRO A 307 21.67 14.25 -18.09
N SER A 308 21.13 15.27 -18.76
CA SER A 308 20.38 15.14 -20.00
C SER A 308 21.10 14.13 -20.88
N ASP A 309 20.43 13.03 -21.18
CA ASP A 309 20.98 11.93 -21.96
C ASP A 309 21.70 12.53 -23.16
N SER A 310 23.04 12.51 -23.11
CA SER A 310 23.84 13.09 -24.16
C SER A 310 23.71 12.13 -25.33
N SER A 311 22.74 12.47 -26.20
CA SER A 311 22.30 11.86 -27.47
C SER A 311 22.94 10.52 -27.89
N PRO A 312 22.18 9.58 -28.47
CA PRO A 312 22.73 8.35 -29.06
C PRO A 312 23.87 8.59 -30.08
N GLN A 313 24.00 9.82 -30.60
CA GLN A 313 25.15 10.26 -31.42
C GLN A 313 26.49 10.23 -30.68
N ARG A 314 26.59 10.56 -29.38
CA ARG A 314 27.88 10.53 -28.65
C ARG A 314 28.34 9.11 -28.34
N ARG A 315 27.44 8.21 -27.95
CA ARG A 315 27.77 6.79 -27.77
C ARG A 315 28.24 6.16 -29.08
N ASN A 316 27.56 6.44 -30.18
CA ASN A 316 27.97 5.97 -31.50
C ASN A 316 29.34 6.55 -31.89
N LEU A 317 29.59 7.84 -31.66
CA LEU A 317 30.87 8.47 -32.00
C LEU A 317 32.04 7.90 -31.19
N VAL A 318 31.86 7.63 -29.89
CA VAL A 318 32.89 6.98 -29.06
C VAL A 318 33.15 5.55 -29.53
N LEU A 319 32.10 4.78 -29.89
CA LEU A 319 32.26 3.42 -30.40
C LEU A 319 32.96 3.42 -31.76
N THR A 320 32.61 4.34 -32.67
CA THR A 320 33.26 4.47 -33.98
C THR A 320 34.74 4.86 -33.84
N LEU A 321 35.06 5.81 -32.95
CA LEU A 321 36.45 6.19 -32.67
C LEU A 321 37.25 5.04 -32.07
N PHE A 322 36.64 4.27 -31.16
CA PHE A 322 37.29 3.10 -30.56
C PHE A 322 37.58 2.01 -31.60
N VAL A 323 36.62 1.72 -32.49
CA VAL A 323 36.82 0.76 -33.58
C VAL A 323 37.90 1.26 -34.55
N ALA A 324 37.86 2.53 -34.94
CA ALA A 324 38.87 3.12 -35.84
C ALA A 324 40.29 3.05 -35.25
N ALA A 325 40.44 3.35 -33.95
CA ALA A 325 41.72 3.27 -33.26
C ALA A 325 42.26 1.82 -33.21
N ASN A 326 41.40 0.84 -32.96
CA ASN A 326 41.81 -0.57 -32.94
C ASN A 326 42.22 -1.07 -34.33
N VAL A 327 41.48 -0.69 -35.38
CA VAL A 327 41.85 -1.03 -36.77
C VAL A 327 43.18 -0.40 -37.18
N ALA A 328 43.41 0.86 -36.80
CA ALA A 328 44.69 1.54 -37.06
C ALA A 328 45.86 0.85 -36.34
N LEU A 329 45.67 0.44 -35.07
CA LEU A 329 46.68 -0.27 -34.29
C LEU A 329 47.03 -1.62 -34.92
N VAL A 330 46.02 -2.42 -35.28
CA VAL A 330 46.23 -3.72 -35.94
C VAL A 330 46.96 -3.55 -37.27
N SER A 331 46.57 -2.54 -38.06
CA SER A 331 47.21 -2.24 -39.35
C SER A 331 48.68 -1.84 -39.16
N ALA A 332 48.99 -1.00 -38.17
CA ALA A 332 50.36 -0.61 -37.86
C ALA A 332 51.22 -1.81 -37.41
N LEU A 333 50.65 -2.72 -36.60
CA LEU A 333 51.34 -3.94 -36.19
C LEU A 333 51.63 -4.87 -37.37
N LEU A 334 50.68 -5.02 -38.30
CA LEU A 334 50.87 -5.83 -39.52
C LEU A 334 51.92 -5.23 -40.46
N ILE A 335 51.91 -3.91 -40.65
CA ILE A 335 52.93 -3.20 -41.44
C ILE A 335 54.32 -3.41 -40.79
N ARG A 336 54.42 -3.22 -39.48
CA ARG A 336 55.69 -3.43 -38.75
C ARG A 336 56.19 -4.87 -38.85
N ALA A 337 55.28 -5.85 -38.79
CA ALA A 337 55.63 -7.25 -38.97
C ALA A 337 56.15 -7.56 -40.39
N ARG A 338 55.52 -6.97 -41.42
CA ARG A 338 55.99 -7.09 -42.82
C ARG A 338 57.35 -6.44 -43.03
N LEU A 339 57.57 -5.24 -42.49
CA LEU A 339 58.86 -4.54 -42.59
C LEU A 339 59.98 -5.32 -41.89
N ARG A 340 59.71 -5.93 -40.73
CA ARG A 340 60.67 -6.83 -40.06
C ARG A 340 61.01 -8.06 -40.90
N ARG A 341 60.02 -8.66 -41.58
CA ARG A 341 60.28 -9.79 -42.50
C ARG A 341 61.10 -9.38 -43.71
N ALA A 342 60.85 -8.20 -44.28
CA ALA A 342 61.63 -7.67 -45.40
C ALA A 342 63.09 -7.41 -45.00
N ALA A 343 63.33 -6.92 -43.78
CA ALA A 343 64.69 -6.69 -43.26
C ALA A 343 65.44 -7.99 -42.87
N SER A 344 64.74 -9.10 -42.67
CA SER A 344 65.35 -10.41 -42.37
C SER A 344 65.68 -11.25 -43.62
N LEU A 345 65.36 -10.76 -44.81
CA LEU A 345 65.79 -11.42 -46.05
C LEU A 345 67.26 -11.03 -46.32
N PRO A 346 68.15 -12.01 -46.58
CA PRO A 346 69.53 -11.70 -46.92
C PRO A 346 69.57 -10.89 -48.24
N PRO A 347 70.51 -9.95 -48.39
CA PRO A 347 70.67 -9.21 -49.64
C PRO A 347 70.96 -10.20 -50.77
N GLY A 348 70.07 -10.21 -51.75
CA GLY A 348 70.26 -10.91 -53.03
C GLY A 348 70.98 -10.02 -54.03
#